data_AF-A0A929DX25-F1
#
_entry.id   AF-A0A929DX25-F1
#
_cell.length_a   1.000
_cell.length_b   1.000
_cell.length_c   1.000
_cell.angle_alpha   90.00
_cell.angle_beta   90.00
_cell.angle_gamma   90.00
#
_symmetry.space_group_name_H-M   'P 1'
#
loop_
_entity.id
_entity.type
_entity.pdbx_description
1 polymer ?
#
loop_
_entity_poly.entity_id
_entity_poly.type
_entity_poly.pdbx_seq_one_letter_code
_entity_poly.pdbx_strand_id
1 'polypeptide(L)'
;MKIKKPFIGILAFLIVLFTMPLGHAAMIIMEKSFGHAYIYHAAILVGFIGLSLLVWGVISANETKATFLGLFGGLFIWTGWIEFAFVYYANRYGVEPLMVNGEVVTKPEYLIMPSSVGFWAILMIYYFLGSRTGCRFFNWLQNKLKLKRIIEFNPAKRNVAMTTLMELTALLWTLYLVLLFVYDANFIGDRHAVSYIVAFGSLLWSLFLFVKLIRITKMAYAIRYAIPTVIIFWTFIEILGRWDVFKEIWVEPSKYWLEMLITAIV
;
A
#
# COMPACT_ATOMS: atom_id res chain seq x y z
N MET A 1 15.33 13.15 -25.10
CA MET A 1 16.39 12.39 -24.41
C MET A 1 15.91 10.95 -24.21
N LYS A 2 16.49 9.94 -24.89
CA LYS A 2 16.11 8.52 -24.69
C LYS A 2 16.65 8.08 -23.33
N ILE A 3 15.81 8.10 -22.30
CA ILE A 3 16.16 7.63 -20.96
C ILE A 3 16.57 6.14 -21.07
N LYS A 4 17.83 5.84 -20.71
CA LYS A 4 18.42 4.51 -20.86
C LYS A 4 17.94 3.57 -19.74
N LYS A 5 17.77 2.28 -20.07
CA LYS A 5 17.73 1.21 -19.05
C LYS A 5 19.04 1.28 -18.23
N PRO A 6 19.04 1.11 -16.90
CA PRO A 6 17.92 0.72 -16.02
C PRO A 6 17.15 1.89 -15.36
N PHE A 7 17.40 3.15 -15.75
CA PHE A 7 16.98 4.33 -14.99
C PHE A 7 15.47 4.42 -14.71
N ILE A 8 14.62 4.10 -15.69
CA ILE A 8 13.15 4.20 -15.55
C ILE A 8 12.62 3.24 -14.47
N GLY A 9 13.13 2.01 -14.43
CA GLY A 9 12.71 1.03 -13.44
C GLY A 9 13.16 1.40 -12.03
N ILE A 10 14.39 1.91 -11.89
CA ILE A 10 14.93 2.38 -10.61
C ILE A 10 14.14 3.60 -10.13
N LEU A 11 13.91 4.59 -11.00
CA LEU A 11 13.13 5.77 -10.67
C LEU A 11 11.71 5.41 -10.25
N ALA A 12 11.04 4.53 -10.99
CA ALA A 12 9.70 4.07 -10.63
C ALA A 12 9.68 3.34 -9.28
N PHE A 13 10.70 2.54 -8.98
CA PHE A 13 10.85 1.90 -7.67
C PHE A 13 11.00 2.95 -6.56
N LEU A 14 11.88 3.93 -6.72
CA LEU A 14 12.14 4.96 -5.71
C LEU A 14 10.92 5.85 -5.45
N ILE A 15 10.25 6.32 -6.50
CA ILE A 15 9.01 7.11 -6.36
C ILE A 15 8.00 6.34 -5.50
N VAL A 16 7.74 5.07 -5.82
CA VAL A 16 6.77 4.29 -5.06
C VAL A 16 7.31 3.96 -3.66
N LEU A 17 8.61 3.66 -3.51
CA LEU A 17 9.25 3.36 -2.22
C LEU A 17 9.05 4.48 -1.21
N PHE A 18 9.27 5.72 -1.63
CA PHE A 18 9.19 6.89 -0.75
C PHE A 18 7.76 7.36 -0.50
N THR A 19 6.75 6.86 -1.22
CA THR A 19 5.36 7.21 -0.90
C THR A 19 4.92 6.77 0.50
N MET A 20 5.45 5.65 1.02
CA MET A 20 5.10 5.16 2.36
C MET A 20 5.71 6.01 3.49
N PRO A 21 7.03 6.29 3.54
CA PRO A 21 7.63 7.19 4.53
C PRO A 21 7.02 8.59 4.49
N LEU A 22 6.81 9.13 3.28
CA LEU A 22 6.22 10.46 3.11
C LEU A 22 4.76 10.48 3.58
N GLY A 23 4.00 9.41 3.37
CA GLY A 23 2.65 9.26 3.89
C GLY A 23 2.63 9.32 5.43
N HIS A 24 3.48 8.52 6.09
CA HIS A 24 3.59 8.52 7.56
C HIS A 24 4.03 9.87 8.12
N ALA A 25 5.05 10.49 7.51
CA ALA A 25 5.50 11.81 7.92
C ALA A 25 4.41 12.87 7.74
N ALA A 26 3.65 12.84 6.64
CA ALA A 26 2.53 13.74 6.42
C ALA A 26 1.44 13.57 7.47
N MET A 27 1.12 12.32 7.86
CA MET A 27 0.15 12.04 8.93
C MET A 27 0.58 12.64 10.27
N ILE A 28 1.85 12.43 10.66
CA ILE A 28 2.39 12.96 11.92
C ILE A 28 2.41 14.50 11.91
N ILE A 29 2.75 15.11 10.78
CA ILE A 29 2.71 16.57 10.62
C ILE A 29 1.28 17.08 10.74
N MET A 30 0.31 16.39 10.13
CA MET A 30 -1.11 16.74 10.26
C MET A 30 -1.60 16.62 11.71
N GLU A 31 -1.25 15.55 12.41
CA GLU A 31 -1.55 15.35 13.84
C GLU A 31 -1.04 16.51 14.69
N LYS A 32 0.22 16.90 14.49
CA LYS A 32 0.86 17.98 15.24
C LYS A 32 0.32 19.37 14.88
N SER A 33 -0.06 19.59 13.62
CA SER A 33 -0.44 20.93 13.14
C SER A 33 -1.90 21.27 13.42
N PHE A 34 -2.81 20.30 13.29
CA PHE A 34 -4.26 20.53 13.38
C PHE A 34 -4.86 20.08 14.72
N GLY A 35 -4.15 19.27 15.51
CA GLY A 35 -4.65 18.73 16.78
C GLY A 35 -5.79 17.72 16.62
N HIS A 36 -6.14 17.03 17.71
CA HIS A 36 -7.11 15.92 17.70
C HIS A 36 -8.52 16.29 17.23
N ALA A 37 -8.93 17.57 17.33
CA ALA A 37 -10.26 18.01 16.92
C ALA A 37 -10.45 18.07 15.39
N TYR A 38 -9.39 18.42 14.66
CA TYR A 38 -9.48 18.69 13.23
C TYR A 38 -8.89 17.58 12.36
N ILE A 39 -8.19 16.60 12.95
CA ILE A 39 -7.55 15.53 12.19
C ILE A 39 -8.53 14.70 11.36
N TYR A 40 -9.72 14.38 11.90
CA TYR A 40 -10.72 13.60 11.18
C TYR A 40 -11.34 14.40 10.02
N HIS A 41 -11.52 15.72 10.20
CA HIS A 41 -11.96 16.61 9.13
C HIS A 41 -10.92 16.69 8.03
N ALA A 42 -9.63 16.79 8.41
CA ALA A 42 -8.52 16.78 7.46
C ALA A 42 -8.43 15.46 6.70
N ALA A 43 -8.64 14.32 7.36
CA ALA A 43 -8.66 12.99 6.72
C ALA A 43 -9.78 12.85 5.68
N ILE A 44 -10.98 13.36 5.97
CA ILE A 44 -12.09 13.41 5.02
C ILE A 44 -11.70 14.25 3.78
N LEU A 45 -11.10 15.42 3.99
CA LEU A 45 -10.62 16.29 2.90
C LEU A 45 -9.54 15.61 2.06
N VAL A 46 -8.59 14.91 2.68
CA VAL A 46 -7.55 14.15 1.97
C VAL A 46 -8.18 13.10 1.06
N GLY A 47 -9.19 12.36 1.53
CA GLY A 47 -9.88 11.39 0.68
C GLY A 47 -10.64 12.05 -0.49
N PHE A 48 -11.25 13.22 -0.30
CA PHE A 48 -11.84 14.00 -1.40
C PHE A 48 -10.82 14.51 -2.42
N ILE A 49 -9.63 14.92 -1.96
CA ILE A 49 -8.51 15.25 -2.85
C ILE A 49 -8.13 14.00 -3.65
N GLY A 50 -8.03 12.85 -3.00
CA GLY A 50 -7.77 11.57 -3.66
C GLY A 50 -8.81 11.21 -4.72
N LEU A 51 -10.11 11.38 -4.42
CA LEU A 51 -11.20 11.19 -5.38
C LEU A 51 -11.09 12.15 -6.56
N SER A 52 -10.77 13.42 -6.31
CA SER A 52 -10.62 14.44 -7.36
C SER A 52 -9.46 14.09 -8.31
N LEU A 53 -8.32 13.63 -7.77
CA LEU A 53 -7.20 13.13 -8.56
C LEU A 53 -7.60 11.91 -9.39
N LEU A 54 -8.35 10.97 -8.82
CA LEU A 54 -8.86 9.80 -9.53
C LEU A 54 -9.75 10.19 -10.71
N VAL A 55 -10.73 11.07 -10.50
CA VAL A 55 -11.63 11.56 -11.56
C VAL A 55 -10.82 12.23 -12.67
N TRP A 56 -9.82 13.05 -12.32
CA TRP A 56 -8.93 13.66 -13.29
C TRP A 56 -8.09 12.63 -14.06
N GLY A 57 -7.64 11.57 -13.37
CA GLY A 57 -6.92 10.45 -13.98
C GLY A 57 -7.80 9.66 -14.95
N VAL A 58 -9.08 9.50 -14.63
CA VAL A 58 -10.07 8.78 -15.43
C VAL A 58 -10.33 9.47 -16.78
N ILE A 59 -10.34 10.80 -16.80
CA ILE A 59 -10.55 11.61 -18.01
C ILE A 59 -9.25 11.92 -18.76
N SER A 60 -8.08 11.65 -18.17
CA SER A 60 -6.78 11.93 -18.79
C SER A 60 -6.49 10.97 -19.93
N ALA A 61 -6.22 11.50 -21.13
CA ALA A 61 -5.78 10.72 -22.29
C ALA A 61 -4.34 10.19 -22.16
N ASN A 62 -3.50 10.80 -21.31
CA ASN A 62 -2.10 10.40 -21.13
C ASN A 62 -1.99 9.26 -20.09
N GLU A 63 -1.48 8.10 -20.52
CA GLU A 63 -1.34 6.89 -19.69
C GLU A 63 -0.43 7.09 -18.47
N THR A 64 0.68 7.82 -18.63
CA THR A 64 1.61 8.10 -17.51
C THR A 64 0.95 8.99 -16.48
N LYS A 65 0.29 10.08 -16.93
CA LYS A 65 -0.44 10.98 -16.04
C LYS A 65 -1.58 10.26 -15.31
N ALA A 66 -2.37 9.47 -16.03
CA ALA A 66 -3.44 8.66 -15.44
C ALA A 66 -2.91 7.68 -14.39
N THR A 67 -1.74 7.07 -14.63
CA THR A 67 -1.10 6.17 -13.66
C THR A 67 -0.69 6.90 -12.37
N PHE A 68 -0.04 8.06 -12.48
CA PHE A 68 0.34 8.85 -11.30
C PHE A 68 -0.89 9.34 -10.52
N LEU A 69 -1.91 9.84 -11.23
CA LEU A 69 -3.16 10.27 -10.61
C LEU A 69 -3.90 9.11 -9.93
N GLY A 70 -3.86 7.90 -10.51
CA GLY A 70 -4.37 6.68 -9.87
C GLY A 70 -3.57 6.25 -8.64
N LEU A 71 -2.24 6.36 -8.69
CA LEU A 71 -1.35 6.06 -7.56
C LEU A 71 -1.62 7.01 -6.37
N PHE A 72 -1.48 8.32 -6.57
CA PHE A 72 -1.69 9.30 -5.50
C PHE A 72 -3.15 9.39 -5.07
N GLY A 73 -4.09 9.27 -6.01
CA GLY A 73 -5.52 9.18 -5.69
C GLY A 73 -5.82 7.98 -4.80
N GLY A 74 -5.23 6.82 -5.09
CA GLY A 74 -5.36 5.62 -4.27
C GLY A 74 -4.71 5.76 -2.88
N LEU A 75 -3.51 6.36 -2.79
CA LEU A 75 -2.84 6.61 -1.52
C LEU A 75 -3.67 7.54 -0.62
N PHE A 76 -4.19 8.64 -1.16
CA PHE A 76 -5.01 9.58 -0.38
C PHE A 76 -6.37 9.02 0.02
N ILE A 77 -7.01 8.22 -0.84
CA ILE A 77 -8.23 7.52 -0.46
C ILE A 77 -7.94 6.49 0.63
N TRP A 78 -6.85 5.73 0.50
CA TRP A 78 -6.44 4.75 1.51
C TRP A 78 -6.21 5.43 2.86
N THR A 79 -5.28 6.39 2.92
CA THR A 79 -4.96 7.09 4.16
C THR A 79 -6.18 7.83 4.69
N GLY A 80 -6.82 8.68 3.90
CA GLY A 80 -7.90 9.57 4.35
C GLY A 80 -9.18 8.85 4.74
N TRP A 81 -9.68 7.92 3.92
CA TRP A 81 -11.00 7.30 4.16
C TRP A 81 -10.93 5.90 4.74
N ILE A 82 -9.87 5.13 4.51
CA ILE A 82 -9.77 3.74 5.02
C ILE A 82 -9.05 3.74 6.35
N GLU A 83 -7.80 4.20 6.38
CA GLU A 83 -6.94 4.16 7.57
C GLU A 83 -7.48 5.06 8.70
N PHE A 84 -7.73 6.35 8.40
CA PHE A 84 -8.28 7.27 9.39
C PHE A 84 -9.71 6.93 9.84
N ALA A 85 -10.47 6.14 9.07
CA ALA A 85 -11.74 5.61 9.57
C ALA A 85 -11.52 4.59 10.70
N PHE A 86 -10.52 3.71 10.58
CA PHE A 86 -10.14 2.81 11.67
C PHE A 86 -9.61 3.58 12.87
N VAL A 87 -8.76 4.60 12.65
CA VAL A 87 -8.27 5.49 13.72
C VAL A 87 -9.44 6.17 14.45
N TYR A 88 -10.40 6.71 13.71
CA TYR A 88 -11.58 7.36 14.28
C TYR A 88 -12.39 6.41 15.17
N TYR A 89 -12.71 5.22 14.66
CA TYR A 89 -13.52 4.27 15.42
C TYR A 89 -12.77 3.66 16.59
N ALA A 90 -11.46 3.42 16.46
CA ALA A 90 -10.63 2.97 17.57
C ALA A 90 -10.61 3.99 18.71
N ASN A 91 -10.38 5.27 18.39
CA ASN A 91 -10.37 6.34 19.37
C ASN A 91 -11.76 6.60 19.97
N ARG A 92 -12.81 6.58 19.15
CA ARG A 92 -14.20 6.82 19.59
C ARG A 92 -14.67 5.79 20.61
N TYR A 93 -14.30 4.52 20.41
CA TYR A 93 -14.69 3.43 21.30
C TYR A 93 -13.64 3.08 22.35
N GLY A 94 -12.54 3.83 22.44
CA GLY A 94 -11.51 3.64 23.45
C GLY A 94 -10.79 2.29 23.33
N VAL A 95 -10.52 1.83 22.11
CA VAL A 95 -9.74 0.61 21.89
C VAL A 95 -8.30 0.87 22.35
N GLU A 96 -7.83 0.10 23.32
CA GLU A 96 -6.49 0.23 23.84
C GLU A 96 -5.44 -0.32 22.87
N PRO A 97 -4.25 0.32 22.75
CA PRO A 97 -3.16 -0.22 21.97
C PRO A 97 -2.66 -1.55 22.56
N LEU A 98 -2.06 -2.40 21.71
CA LEU A 98 -1.38 -3.59 22.21
C LEU A 98 -0.03 -3.19 22.82
N MET A 99 0.06 -3.35 24.12
CA MET A 99 1.26 -3.06 24.91
C MET A 99 2.04 -4.34 25.19
N VAL A 100 3.34 -4.35 24.92
CA VAL A 100 4.27 -5.41 25.38
C VAL A 100 5.43 -4.72 26.08
N ASN A 101 5.71 -5.13 27.32
CA ASN A 101 6.78 -4.53 28.15
C ASN A 101 6.69 -3.01 28.33
N GLY A 102 5.48 -2.43 28.28
CA GLY A 102 5.27 -0.99 28.42
C GLY A 102 5.45 -0.17 27.14
N GLU A 103 5.75 -0.81 26.01
CA GLU A 103 5.84 -0.16 24.70
C GLU A 103 4.62 -0.48 23.83
N VAL A 104 4.16 0.51 23.06
CA VAL A 104 3.08 0.35 22.09
C VAL A 104 3.63 -0.42 20.90
N VAL A 105 3.25 -1.68 20.77
CA VAL A 105 3.71 -2.51 19.66
C VAL A 105 2.72 -2.44 18.48
N THR A 106 1.42 -2.45 18.76
CA THR A 106 0.37 -2.30 17.74
C THR A 106 -0.55 -1.15 18.12
N LYS A 107 -0.76 -0.20 17.20
CA LYS A 107 -1.72 0.89 17.40
C LYS A 107 -3.18 0.38 17.36
N PRO A 108 -4.12 1.07 18.03
CA PRO A 108 -5.52 0.63 18.14
C PRO A 108 -6.22 0.36 16.81
N GLU A 109 -6.01 1.20 15.81
CA GLU A 109 -6.60 1.10 14.47
C GLU A 109 -6.27 -0.24 13.79
N TYR A 110 -5.05 -0.73 14.01
CA TYR A 110 -4.54 -1.97 13.45
C TYR A 110 -5.06 -3.21 14.17
N LEU A 111 -5.61 -3.07 15.38
CA LEU A 111 -6.32 -4.15 16.06
C LEU A 111 -7.74 -4.35 15.50
N ILE A 112 -8.35 -3.29 14.95
CA ILE A 112 -9.70 -3.33 14.38
C ILE A 112 -9.65 -3.68 12.89
N MET A 113 -8.64 -3.24 12.15
CA MET A 113 -8.51 -3.46 10.71
C MET A 113 -8.71 -4.92 10.25
N PRO A 114 -8.29 -5.98 10.98
CA PRO A 114 -8.54 -7.37 10.60
C PRO A 114 -10.02 -7.73 10.46
N SER A 115 -10.93 -7.01 11.14
CA SER A 115 -12.38 -7.19 10.99
C SER A 115 -12.89 -6.94 9.56
N SER A 116 -12.12 -6.22 8.75
CA SER A 116 -12.43 -5.96 7.34
C SER A 116 -12.21 -7.15 6.40
N VAL A 117 -11.68 -8.27 6.90
CA VAL A 117 -11.36 -9.48 6.11
C VAL A 117 -12.56 -10.02 5.31
N GLY A 118 -13.78 -9.89 5.84
CA GLY A 118 -15.00 -10.32 5.15
C GLY A 118 -15.28 -9.49 3.89
N PHE A 119 -15.18 -8.16 3.99
CA PHE A 119 -15.33 -7.26 2.84
C PHE A 119 -14.21 -7.46 1.82
N TRP A 120 -12.98 -7.63 2.30
CA TRP A 120 -11.84 -7.97 1.46
C TRP A 120 -12.10 -9.26 0.68
N ALA A 121 -12.56 -10.32 1.34
CA ALA A 121 -12.78 -11.63 0.72
C ALA A 121 -13.80 -11.54 -0.43
N ILE A 122 -14.93 -10.86 -0.21
CA ILE A 122 -15.96 -10.69 -1.26
C ILE A 122 -15.39 -9.93 -2.47
N LEU A 123 -14.65 -8.85 -2.24
CA LEU A 123 -14.02 -8.07 -3.31
C LEU A 123 -12.97 -8.90 -4.06
N MET A 124 -12.14 -9.67 -3.36
CA MET A 124 -11.14 -10.55 -3.98
C MET A 124 -11.80 -11.64 -4.82
N ILE A 125 -12.87 -12.26 -4.33
CA ILE A 125 -13.64 -13.26 -5.08
C ILE A 125 -14.20 -12.64 -6.38
N TYR A 126 -14.76 -11.44 -6.30
CA TYR A 126 -15.25 -10.72 -7.49
C TYR A 126 -14.14 -10.44 -8.49
N TYR A 127 -12.98 -9.96 -8.05
CA TYR A 127 -11.85 -9.71 -8.96
C TYR A 127 -11.24 -10.99 -9.53
N PHE A 128 -11.32 -12.09 -8.78
CA PHE A 128 -10.76 -13.36 -9.17
C PHE A 128 -11.66 -14.12 -10.16
N LEU A 129 -12.97 -14.16 -9.93
CA LEU A 129 -13.95 -14.94 -10.69
C LEU A 129 -14.84 -14.12 -11.63
N GLY A 130 -14.99 -12.81 -11.40
CA GLY A 130 -16.01 -11.99 -12.06
C GLY A 130 -15.54 -11.12 -13.22
N SER A 131 -14.24 -10.82 -13.37
CA SER A 131 -13.79 -9.96 -14.47
C SER A 131 -12.34 -10.17 -14.92
N ARG A 132 -12.08 -9.89 -16.21
CA ARG A 132 -10.72 -9.69 -16.73
C ARG A 132 -10.25 -8.33 -16.23
N THR A 133 -9.50 -8.33 -15.14
CA THR A 133 -8.97 -7.10 -14.56
C THR A 133 -7.79 -6.59 -15.37
N GLY A 134 -7.50 -5.28 -15.28
CA GLY A 134 -6.25 -4.72 -15.80
C GLY A 134 -5.02 -5.10 -14.96
N CYS A 135 -5.23 -5.79 -13.84
CA CYS A 135 -4.20 -6.14 -12.88
C CYS A 135 -3.45 -7.40 -13.29
N ARG A 136 -2.12 -7.30 -13.34
CA ARG A 136 -1.26 -8.42 -13.73
C ARG A 136 -1.30 -9.58 -12.73
N PHE A 137 -1.42 -9.28 -11.44
CA PHE A 137 -1.45 -10.30 -10.40
C PHE A 137 -2.66 -11.22 -10.55
N PHE A 138 -3.87 -10.66 -10.61
CA PHE A 138 -5.10 -11.44 -10.83
C PHE A 138 -5.07 -12.19 -12.16
N ASN A 139 -4.60 -11.56 -13.25
CA ASN A 139 -4.45 -12.24 -14.54
C ASN A 139 -3.48 -13.43 -14.49
N TRP A 140 -2.36 -13.28 -13.79
CA TRP A 140 -1.37 -14.35 -13.59
C TRP A 140 -1.98 -15.50 -12.79
N LEU A 141 -2.71 -15.20 -11.72
CA LEU A 141 -3.34 -16.20 -10.86
C LEU A 141 -4.47 -16.96 -11.59
N GLN A 142 -5.34 -16.24 -12.31
CA GLN A 142 -6.38 -16.85 -13.16
C GLN A 142 -5.79 -17.77 -14.24
N ASN A 143 -4.66 -17.38 -14.84
CA ASN A 143 -3.96 -18.22 -15.83
C ASN A 143 -3.41 -19.50 -15.19
N LYS A 144 -2.78 -19.37 -14.02
CA LYS A 144 -2.18 -20.51 -13.30
C LYS A 144 -3.24 -21.52 -12.87
N LEU A 145 -4.42 -21.04 -12.46
CA LEU A 145 -5.56 -21.86 -12.05
C LEU A 145 -6.47 -22.29 -13.23
N LYS A 146 -6.06 -22.02 -14.48
CA LYS A 146 -6.77 -22.39 -15.71
C LYS A 146 -8.23 -21.91 -15.80
N LEU A 147 -8.65 -20.95 -14.97
CA LEU A 147 -10.03 -20.46 -14.90
C LEU A 147 -10.50 -19.81 -16.22
N LYS A 148 -9.57 -19.23 -16.98
CA LYS A 148 -9.87 -18.64 -18.30
C LYS A 148 -10.33 -19.63 -19.36
N ARG A 149 -10.23 -20.95 -19.09
CA ARG A 149 -10.79 -22.00 -19.97
C ARG A 149 -12.23 -22.36 -19.62
N ILE A 150 -12.68 -21.98 -18.43
CA ILE A 150 -13.97 -22.39 -17.85
C ILE A 150 -14.94 -21.19 -17.82
N ILE A 151 -14.43 -19.98 -17.58
CA ILE A 151 -15.22 -18.76 -17.40
C ILE A 151 -14.90 -17.77 -18.52
N GLU A 152 -15.94 -17.29 -19.20
CA GLU A 152 -15.84 -16.15 -20.11
C GLU A 152 -15.81 -14.85 -19.32
N PHE A 153 -14.61 -14.27 -19.24
CA PHE A 153 -14.42 -12.99 -18.58
C PHE A 153 -14.63 -11.83 -19.55
N ASN A 154 -15.66 -11.01 -19.31
CA ASN A 154 -15.83 -9.75 -20.03
C ASN A 154 -14.73 -8.74 -19.59
N PRO A 155 -14.00 -8.14 -20.54
CA PRO A 155 -13.01 -7.12 -20.19
C PRO A 155 -13.72 -5.85 -19.74
N ALA A 156 -13.46 -5.42 -18.50
CA ALA A 156 -13.89 -4.10 -18.06
C ALA A 156 -13.25 -3.02 -18.95
N LYS A 157 -13.98 -1.92 -19.22
CA LYS A 157 -13.42 -0.77 -19.96
C LYS A 157 -12.14 -0.31 -19.25
N ARG A 158 -11.00 -0.45 -19.92
CA ARG A 158 -9.68 -0.25 -19.30
C ARG A 158 -9.49 1.23 -18.97
N ASN A 159 -9.65 1.57 -17.69
CA ASN A 159 -9.23 2.86 -17.17
C ASN A 159 -7.94 2.68 -16.36
N VAL A 160 -6.86 3.35 -16.80
CA VAL A 160 -5.53 3.14 -16.23
C VAL A 160 -5.46 3.67 -14.81
N ALA A 161 -6.03 4.86 -14.54
CA ALA A 161 -6.04 5.44 -13.20
C ALA A 161 -6.79 4.54 -12.21
N MET A 162 -7.99 4.08 -12.60
CA MET A 162 -8.79 3.17 -11.78
C MET A 162 -8.09 1.83 -11.55
N THR A 163 -7.43 1.30 -12.58
CA THR A 163 -6.67 0.06 -12.44
C THR A 163 -5.50 0.23 -11.47
N THR A 164 -4.77 1.34 -11.55
CA THR A 164 -3.65 1.63 -10.64
C THR A 164 -4.12 1.80 -9.20
N LEU A 165 -5.22 2.52 -8.97
CA LEU A 165 -5.83 2.64 -7.65
C LEU A 165 -6.22 1.26 -7.10
N MET A 166 -6.96 0.47 -7.88
CA MET A 166 -7.42 -0.84 -7.43
C MET A 166 -6.26 -1.82 -7.19
N GLU A 167 -5.21 -1.78 -8.01
CA GLU A 167 -3.97 -2.53 -7.78
C GLU A 167 -3.34 -2.14 -6.44
N LEU A 168 -3.16 -0.84 -6.19
CA LEU A 168 -2.59 -0.32 -4.96
C LEU A 168 -3.41 -0.74 -3.73
N THR A 169 -4.71 -0.42 -3.72
CA THR A 169 -5.61 -0.67 -2.59
C THR A 169 -5.74 -2.16 -2.30
N ALA A 170 -5.89 -3.02 -3.31
CA ALA A 170 -6.00 -4.46 -3.10
C ALA A 170 -4.72 -5.04 -2.50
N LEU A 171 -3.54 -4.59 -2.97
CA LEU A 171 -2.25 -5.08 -2.48
C LEU A 171 -1.96 -4.59 -1.07
N LEU A 172 -2.17 -3.30 -0.78
CA LEU A 172 -2.03 -2.75 0.57
C LEU A 172 -2.94 -3.52 1.53
N TRP A 173 -4.23 -3.62 1.23
CA TRP A 173 -5.18 -4.30 2.10
C TRP A 173 -4.81 -5.77 2.34
N THR A 174 -4.44 -6.49 1.28
CA THR A 174 -4.04 -7.90 1.43
C THR A 174 -2.81 -8.05 2.32
N LEU A 175 -1.76 -7.26 2.10
CA LEU A 175 -0.54 -7.39 2.88
C LEU A 175 -0.68 -6.84 4.31
N TYR A 176 -1.51 -5.82 4.54
CA TYR A 176 -1.88 -5.41 5.89
C TYR A 176 -2.59 -6.54 6.63
N LEU A 177 -3.61 -7.18 6.03
CA LEU A 177 -4.29 -8.30 6.67
C LEU A 177 -3.32 -9.45 6.98
N VAL A 178 -2.42 -9.79 6.05
CA VAL A 178 -1.38 -10.81 6.29
C VAL A 178 -0.49 -10.41 7.46
N LEU A 179 0.03 -9.18 7.50
CA LEU A 179 0.88 -8.71 8.59
C LEU A 179 0.15 -8.77 9.94
N LEU A 180 -1.09 -8.28 10.00
CA LEU A 180 -1.85 -8.22 11.25
C LEU A 180 -2.22 -9.61 11.77
N PHE A 181 -2.57 -10.56 10.90
CA PHE A 181 -2.80 -11.95 11.31
C PHE A 181 -1.50 -12.67 11.73
N VAL A 182 -0.38 -12.32 11.12
CA VAL A 182 0.94 -12.84 11.52
C VAL A 182 1.36 -12.28 12.88
N TYR A 183 1.06 -11.02 13.18
CA TYR A 183 1.40 -10.37 14.44
C TYR A 183 0.49 -10.77 15.61
N ASP A 184 -0.74 -11.20 15.33
CA ASP A 184 -1.66 -11.64 16.38
C ASP A 184 -1.18 -12.95 17.01
N ALA A 185 -0.90 -12.89 18.32
CA ALA A 185 -0.43 -14.01 19.12
C ALA A 185 -1.46 -15.16 19.23
N ASN A 186 -2.75 -14.89 19.04
CA ASN A 186 -3.80 -15.91 19.05
C ASN A 186 -3.81 -16.75 17.76
N PHE A 187 -3.30 -16.20 16.66
CA PHE A 187 -3.22 -16.89 15.38
C PHE A 187 -1.83 -17.49 15.13
N ILE A 188 -0.79 -16.65 15.15
CA ILE A 188 0.57 -17.04 14.74
C ILE A 188 1.60 -16.50 15.75
N GLY A 189 1.63 -15.17 15.94
CA GLY A 189 2.62 -14.46 16.73
C GLY A 189 3.81 -13.93 15.92
N ASP A 190 4.31 -12.78 16.32
CA ASP A 190 5.37 -12.03 15.64
C ASP A 190 6.74 -12.76 15.57
N ARG A 191 7.05 -13.61 16.55
CA ARG A 191 8.28 -14.43 16.62
C ARG A 191 8.07 -15.90 16.23
N HIS A 192 7.12 -16.19 15.36
CA HIS A 192 6.86 -17.55 14.87
C HIS A 192 7.58 -17.86 13.55
N ALA A 193 7.83 -19.14 13.25
CA ALA A 193 8.47 -19.58 12.01
C ALA A 193 7.77 -19.06 10.74
N VAL A 194 6.44 -18.97 10.78
CA VAL A 194 5.63 -18.42 9.67
C VAL A 194 5.95 -16.93 9.45
N SER A 195 6.15 -16.15 10.51
CA SER A 195 6.49 -14.73 10.44
C SER A 195 7.85 -14.53 9.77
N TYR A 196 8.83 -15.39 10.08
CA TYR A 196 10.11 -15.41 9.37
C TYR A 196 9.97 -15.79 7.88
N ILE A 197 9.12 -16.77 7.56
CA ILE A 197 8.85 -17.15 6.17
C ILE A 197 8.20 -16.00 5.40
N VAL A 198 7.24 -15.30 6.00
CA VAL A 198 6.57 -14.14 5.40
C VAL A 198 7.58 -13.02 5.17
N ALA A 199 8.44 -12.71 6.15
CA ALA A 199 9.47 -11.68 6.03
C ALA A 199 10.45 -11.98 4.89
N PHE A 200 11.18 -13.10 4.98
CA PHE A 200 12.24 -13.43 4.01
C PHE A 200 11.68 -13.85 2.66
N GLY A 201 10.50 -14.50 2.64
CA GLY A 201 9.79 -14.80 1.40
C GLY A 201 9.39 -13.53 0.65
N SER A 202 8.90 -12.51 1.37
CA SER A 202 8.58 -11.20 0.78
C SER A 202 9.84 -10.50 0.25
N LEU A 203 10.95 -10.53 0.99
CA LEU A 203 12.22 -9.99 0.51
C LEU A 203 12.71 -10.66 -0.78
N LEU A 204 12.78 -11.99 -0.81
CA LEU A 204 13.24 -12.73 -1.99
C LEU A 204 12.33 -12.47 -3.20
N TRP A 205 11.01 -12.41 -2.97
CA TRP A 205 10.05 -12.14 -4.02
C TRP A 205 10.15 -10.70 -4.54
N SER A 206 10.33 -9.71 -3.66
CA SER A 206 10.49 -8.31 -4.07
C SER A 206 11.78 -8.11 -4.87
N LEU A 207 12.89 -8.76 -4.49
CA LEU A 207 14.15 -8.74 -5.25
C LEU A 207 13.97 -9.33 -6.66
N PHE A 208 13.27 -10.46 -6.77
CA PHE A 208 12.95 -11.06 -8.06
C PHE A 208 12.12 -10.14 -8.96
N LEU A 209 11.12 -9.47 -8.39
CA LEU A 209 10.33 -8.46 -9.11
C LEU A 209 11.18 -7.24 -9.47
N PHE A 210 12.05 -6.78 -8.58
CA PHE A 210 12.93 -5.64 -8.82
C PHE A 210 13.87 -5.87 -10.02
N VAL A 211 14.47 -7.06 -10.13
CA VAL A 211 15.29 -7.45 -11.30
C VAL A 211 14.51 -7.39 -12.61
N LYS A 212 13.20 -7.67 -12.57
CA LYS A 212 12.32 -7.49 -13.74
C LYS A 212 11.95 -6.04 -13.98
N LEU A 213 11.74 -5.27 -12.91
CA LEU A 213 11.37 -3.86 -12.94
C LEU A 213 12.43 -3.01 -13.67
N ILE A 214 13.72 -3.21 -13.37
CA ILE A 214 14.82 -2.47 -14.00
C ILE A 214 14.94 -2.66 -15.52
N ARG A 215 14.29 -3.70 -16.08
CA ARG A 215 14.28 -3.98 -17.53
C ARG A 215 13.16 -3.24 -18.27
N ILE A 216 12.21 -2.65 -17.56
CA ILE A 216 11.04 -1.95 -18.11
C ILE A 216 11.43 -0.55 -18.59
N THR A 217 10.90 -0.14 -19.75
CA THR A 217 11.18 1.16 -20.38
C THR A 217 10.01 2.13 -20.39
N LYS A 218 8.77 1.66 -20.18
CA LYS A 218 7.58 2.53 -20.20
C LYS A 218 7.27 2.98 -18.77
N MET A 219 7.30 4.28 -18.51
CA MET A 219 7.14 4.84 -17.16
C MET A 219 5.82 4.42 -16.48
N ALA A 220 4.69 4.57 -17.17
CA ALA A 220 3.38 4.14 -16.66
C ALA A 220 3.36 2.67 -16.23
N TYR A 221 3.93 1.80 -17.08
CA TYR A 221 4.04 0.37 -16.79
C TYR A 221 5.01 0.09 -15.64
N ALA A 222 6.12 0.84 -15.57
CA ALA A 222 7.13 0.71 -14.53
C ALA A 222 6.55 1.06 -13.15
N ILE A 223 5.81 2.17 -13.02
CA ILE A 223 5.12 2.55 -11.77
C ILE A 223 4.14 1.47 -11.33
N ARG A 224 3.27 0.99 -12.22
CA ARG A 224 2.31 -0.08 -11.90
C ARG A 224 2.99 -1.41 -11.52
N TYR A 225 4.21 -1.64 -12.02
CA TYR A 225 5.00 -2.81 -11.62
C TYR A 225 5.78 -2.56 -10.32
N ALA A 226 6.17 -1.32 -10.06
CA ALA A 226 6.82 -0.89 -8.82
C ALA A 226 5.87 -1.01 -7.62
N ILE A 227 4.57 -0.71 -7.77
CA ILE A 227 3.55 -0.86 -6.70
C ILE A 227 3.64 -2.21 -5.96
N PRO A 228 3.42 -3.37 -6.61
CA PRO A 228 3.56 -4.66 -5.92
C PRO A 228 5.00 -4.95 -5.47
N THR A 229 6.00 -4.50 -6.22
CA THR A 229 7.41 -4.72 -5.87
C THR A 229 7.74 -4.05 -4.53
N VAL A 230 7.29 -2.82 -4.36
CA VAL A 230 7.54 -1.98 -3.19
C VAL A 230 6.66 -2.40 -2.02
N ILE A 231 5.36 -2.64 -2.20
CA ILE A 231 4.46 -3.03 -1.10
C ILE A 231 4.93 -4.36 -0.47
N ILE A 232 5.34 -5.32 -1.30
CA ILE A 232 5.91 -6.59 -0.80
C ILE A 232 7.25 -6.36 -0.09
N PHE A 233 8.09 -5.45 -0.59
CA PHE A 233 9.32 -5.08 0.10
C PHE A 233 9.03 -4.42 1.46
N TRP A 234 8.03 -3.55 1.55
CA TRP A 234 7.60 -2.93 2.81
C TRP A 234 7.12 -3.97 3.82
N THR A 235 6.46 -5.05 3.40
CA THR A 235 6.11 -6.15 4.34
C THR A 235 7.33 -6.69 5.09
N PHE A 236 8.49 -6.78 4.44
CA PHE A 236 9.74 -7.17 5.11
C PHE A 236 10.23 -6.08 6.07
N ILE A 237 10.21 -4.82 5.65
CA ILE A 237 10.63 -3.66 6.45
C ILE A 237 9.78 -3.53 7.73
N GLU A 238 8.45 -3.67 7.61
CA GLU A 238 7.50 -3.62 8.73
C GLU A 238 7.77 -4.73 9.76
N ILE A 239 8.09 -5.96 9.30
CA ILE A 239 8.41 -7.07 10.22
C ILE A 239 9.74 -6.82 10.94
N LEU A 240 10.73 -6.25 10.26
CA LEU A 240 11.98 -5.87 10.90
C LEU A 240 11.80 -4.73 11.89
N GLY A 241 10.96 -3.75 11.58
CA GLY A 241 10.56 -2.67 12.49
C GLY A 241 9.87 -3.23 13.74
N ARG A 242 8.94 -4.16 13.55
CA ARG A 242 8.27 -4.90 14.64
C ARG A 242 9.23 -5.71 15.52
N TRP A 243 10.37 -6.12 14.97
CA TRP A 243 11.41 -6.86 15.69
C TRP A 243 12.48 -5.98 16.33
N ASP A 244 12.31 -4.65 16.29
CA ASP A 244 13.22 -3.63 16.79
C ASP A 244 14.63 -3.70 16.17
N VAL A 245 14.73 -4.15 14.91
CA VAL A 245 16.02 -4.26 14.20
C VAL A 245 16.57 -2.88 13.82
N PHE A 246 15.70 -1.92 13.57
CA PHE A 246 16.06 -0.51 13.35
C PHE A 246 14.92 0.40 13.80
N LYS A 247 15.24 1.67 14.05
CA LYS A 247 14.22 2.70 14.32
C LYS A 247 13.74 3.30 13.00
N GLU A 248 12.43 3.33 12.83
CA GLU A 248 11.80 3.91 11.66
C GLU A 248 11.95 5.44 11.67
N ILE A 249 12.84 5.94 10.81
CA ILE A 249 13.16 7.37 10.67
C ILE A 249 11.93 8.24 10.34
N TRP A 250 10.91 7.67 9.68
CA TRP A 250 9.65 8.36 9.34
C TRP A 250 8.63 8.40 10.49
N VAL A 251 8.83 7.67 11.58
CA VAL A 251 7.99 7.73 12.79
C VAL A 251 8.36 8.94 13.68
N GLU A 252 9.60 9.44 13.56
CA GLU A 252 10.08 10.63 14.25
C GLU A 252 10.56 11.72 13.25
N PRO A 253 9.70 12.26 12.38
CA PRO A 253 10.12 13.16 11.29
C PRO A 253 10.75 14.47 11.80
N SER A 254 10.40 14.90 13.02
CA SER A 254 11.00 16.09 13.66
C SER A 254 12.45 15.89 14.09
N LYS A 255 12.88 14.63 14.32
CA LYS A 255 14.24 14.29 14.72
C LYS A 255 15.13 14.00 13.50
N TYR A 256 14.55 13.38 12.47
CA TYR A 256 15.24 12.98 11.23
C TYR A 256 14.83 13.86 10.04
N TRP A 257 14.81 15.18 10.23
CA TRP A 257 14.27 16.11 9.24
C TRP A 257 15.11 16.16 7.94
N LEU A 258 16.44 15.95 8.03
CA LEU A 258 17.34 15.93 6.88
C LEU A 258 17.10 14.70 6.00
N GLU A 259 16.96 13.53 6.62
CA GLU A 259 16.67 12.27 5.97
C GLU A 259 15.30 12.33 5.29
N MET A 260 14.29 12.89 5.97
CA MET A 260 12.97 13.11 5.39
C MET A 260 13.00 14.06 4.19
N LEU A 261 13.80 15.14 4.25
CA LEU A 261 13.92 16.09 3.15
C LEU A 261 14.58 15.44 1.92
N ILE A 262 15.60 14.59 2.12
CA ILE A 262 16.22 13.80 1.05
C ILE A 262 15.20 12.84 0.41
N THR A 263 14.36 12.17 1.21
CA THR A 263 13.30 11.29 0.65
C THR A 263 12.25 12.05 -0.16
N ALA A 264 11.99 13.32 0.15
CA ALA A 264 11.01 14.15 -0.55
C ALA A 264 11.53 14.71 -1.90
N ILE A 265 12.85 14.75 -2.10
CA ILE A 265 13.47 15.27 -3.33
C ILE A 265 13.43 14.24 -4.48
N VAL A 266 13.28 12.96 -4.17
CA VAL A 266 13.30 11.84 -5.15
C VAL A 266 11.99 11.70 -5.91
#